data_AF-A0A815Y2G6-F1
#
_entry.id   AF-A0A815Y2G6-F1
#
_cell.length_a   1.000
_cell.length_b   1.000
_cell.length_c   1.000
_cell.angle_alpha   90.00
_cell.angle_beta   90.00
_cell.angle_gamma   90.00
#
_symmetry.space_group_name_H-M   'P 1'
#
loop_
_entity.id
_entity.type
_entity.pdbx_description
1 polymer ?
#
loop_
_entity_poly.entity_id
_entity_poly.type
_entity_poly.pdbx_seq_one_letter_code
_entity_poly.pdbx_strand_id
1 'polypeptide(L)'
;MQMSCLLGQQELEGKRPPMMPGGRTLPSFRPYEYSPRSGDFVDRSFLSGIRPQEYCFHCLIDRAVKTARIGYLQRCLMKHFEGLVVNYDLTVHDSDRSVIQFQYGEDSLAVEKCTYLKEQYYPFLIDNQSIILGQDEYSRIVDICGSTKEKQPIIKTFKKIRAWRKKTRDLADNENNLND
;
A
#
# COMPACT_ATOMS: atom_id res chain seq x y z
N MET A 1 -11.39 12.13 19.61
CA MET A 1 -12.66 11.89 20.36
C MET A 1 -12.41 11.24 21.72
N GLN A 2 -11.63 10.15 21.81
CA GLN A 2 -11.39 9.43 23.08
C GLN A 2 -10.65 10.25 24.17
N MET A 3 -9.84 11.25 23.76
CA MET A 3 -9.14 12.12 24.70
C MET A 3 -10.07 13.05 25.48
N SER A 4 -11.10 13.61 24.83
CA SER A 4 -11.93 14.68 25.40
C SER A 4 -13.39 14.25 25.67
N CYS A 5 -13.97 13.37 24.85
CA CYS A 5 -15.39 13.01 24.92
C CYS A 5 -15.62 11.74 25.76
N LEU A 6 -15.43 10.56 25.16
CA LEU A 6 -15.58 9.25 25.80
C LEU A 6 -14.75 8.21 25.07
N LEU A 7 -14.38 7.14 25.78
CA LEU A 7 -13.62 6.02 25.24
C LEU A 7 -14.45 5.09 24.36
N GLY A 8 -15.71 4.85 24.75
CA GLY A 8 -16.67 4.04 24.02
C GLY A 8 -16.67 2.57 24.43
N GLN A 9 -17.27 1.74 23.57
CA GLN A 9 -17.27 0.29 23.75
C GLN A 9 -15.86 -0.25 23.53
N GLN A 10 -15.38 -1.00 24.50
CA GLN A 10 -14.16 -1.78 24.37
C GLN A 10 -14.50 -3.20 23.90
N GLU A 11 -13.77 -3.68 22.89
CA GLU A 11 -13.99 -4.98 22.27
C GLU A 11 -12.79 -5.89 22.50
N LEU A 12 -13.07 -7.12 22.91
CA LEU A 12 -12.12 -8.21 23.03
C LEU A 12 -12.37 -9.20 21.89
N GLU A 13 -11.44 -9.29 20.94
CA GLU A 13 -11.53 -10.20 19.78
C GLU A 13 -12.84 -10.03 18.95
N GLY A 14 -13.36 -8.81 18.88
CA GLY A 14 -14.61 -8.48 18.17
C GLY A 14 -15.88 -8.86 18.93
N LYS A 15 -15.77 -9.19 20.23
CA LYS A 15 -16.89 -9.44 21.13
C LYS A 15 -16.78 -8.56 22.38
N ARG A 16 -17.89 -8.42 23.11
CA ARG A 16 -17.86 -7.86 24.47
C ARG A 16 -17.12 -8.81 25.42
N PRO A 17 -16.59 -8.32 26.55
CA PRO A 17 -15.92 -9.19 27.50
C PRO A 17 -16.79 -10.37 27.94
N PRO A 18 -16.22 -11.59 27.96
CA PRO A 18 -16.97 -12.78 28.34
C PRO A 18 -17.38 -12.71 29.80
N MET A 19 -18.55 -13.25 30.11
CA MET A 19 -18.99 -13.41 31.50
C MET A 19 -18.27 -14.60 32.13
N MET A 20 -17.84 -14.44 33.39
CA MET A 20 -17.32 -15.53 34.21
C MET A 20 -18.43 -16.56 34.49
N PRO A 21 -18.09 -17.81 34.87
CA PRO A 21 -19.09 -18.84 35.20
C PRO A 21 -20.12 -18.43 36.26
N GLY A 22 -19.76 -17.51 37.17
CA GLY A 22 -20.67 -16.91 38.15
C GLY A 22 -21.58 -15.80 37.61
N GLY A 23 -21.66 -15.61 36.29
CA GLY A 23 -22.49 -14.60 35.63
C GLY A 23 -21.99 -13.16 35.80
N ARG A 24 -20.71 -12.93 36.13
CA ARG A 24 -20.14 -11.58 36.34
C ARG A 24 -19.09 -11.26 35.28
N THR A 25 -19.00 -10.02 34.83
CA THR A 25 -17.92 -9.56 33.92
C THR A 25 -16.66 -9.13 34.67
N LEU A 26 -16.83 -8.50 35.84
CA LEU A 26 -15.77 -8.27 36.83
C LEU A 26 -16.27 -8.61 38.24
N PRO A 27 -15.36 -8.95 39.18
CA PRO A 27 -15.73 -9.21 40.58
C PRO A 27 -16.50 -8.06 41.26
N SER A 28 -16.30 -6.83 40.79
CA SER A 28 -16.96 -5.62 41.29
C SER A 28 -18.42 -5.47 40.85
N PHE A 29 -18.87 -6.20 39.82
CA PHE A 29 -20.24 -6.13 39.32
C PHE A 29 -21.12 -7.24 39.93
N ARG A 30 -22.43 -7.00 39.94
CA ARG A 30 -23.39 -8.01 40.38
C ARG A 30 -23.54 -9.13 39.33
N PRO A 31 -23.89 -10.36 39.75
CA PRO A 31 -24.24 -11.41 38.80
C PRO A 31 -25.36 -10.96 37.85
N TYR A 32 -25.20 -11.22 36.56
CA TYR A 32 -26.17 -10.97 35.49
C TYR A 32 -26.62 -9.51 35.37
N GLU A 33 -25.71 -8.57 35.65
CA GLU A 33 -25.96 -7.15 35.45
C GLU A 33 -25.85 -6.78 33.96
N TYR A 34 -26.93 -6.27 33.37
CA TYR A 34 -27.01 -5.86 31.95
C TYR A 34 -26.71 -4.38 31.70
N SER A 35 -25.97 -3.71 32.60
CA SER A 35 -25.60 -2.31 32.40
C SER A 35 -24.58 -2.18 31.25
N PRO A 36 -24.60 -1.08 30.46
CA PRO A 36 -23.59 -0.88 29.42
C PRO A 36 -22.18 -0.88 30.02
N ARG A 37 -22.05 -0.43 31.27
CA ARG A 37 -20.80 -0.40 32.04
C ARG A 37 -20.28 -1.79 32.44
N SER A 38 -21.16 -2.74 32.80
CA SER A 38 -20.75 -4.12 33.04
C SER A 38 -20.31 -4.80 31.74
N GLY A 39 -20.89 -4.37 30.61
CA GLY A 39 -20.52 -4.80 29.26
C GLY A 39 -19.36 -4.04 28.63
N ASP A 40 -18.55 -3.31 29.41
CA ASP A 40 -17.32 -2.64 28.97
C ASP A 40 -17.51 -1.43 28.05
N PHE A 41 -18.59 -0.68 28.29
CA PHE A 41 -18.79 0.65 27.74
C PHE A 41 -18.24 1.72 28.68
N VAL A 42 -17.27 2.50 28.19
CA VAL A 42 -16.62 3.56 28.96
C VAL A 42 -17.14 4.92 28.51
N ASP A 43 -17.92 5.56 29.39
CA ASP A 43 -18.52 6.89 29.18
C ASP A 43 -17.53 8.04 29.43
N ARG A 44 -16.43 7.77 30.15
CA ARG A 44 -15.40 8.77 30.48
C ARG A 44 -14.32 8.89 29.42
N SER A 45 -13.66 10.04 29.43
CA SER A 45 -12.51 10.37 28.58
C SER A 45 -11.19 10.27 29.34
N PHE A 46 -10.08 10.19 28.61
CA PHE A 46 -8.75 10.21 29.23
C PHE A 46 -8.47 11.50 30.02
N LEU A 47 -9.02 12.65 29.57
CA LEU A 47 -8.87 13.92 30.25
C LEU A 47 -9.58 13.96 31.62
N SER A 48 -10.75 13.33 31.72
CA SER A 48 -11.54 13.28 32.97
C SER A 48 -11.15 12.12 33.90
N GLY A 49 -10.29 11.23 33.41
CA GLY A 49 -9.84 10.04 34.13
C GLY A 49 -10.83 8.88 34.05
N ILE A 50 -10.28 7.68 33.90
CA ILE A 50 -11.03 6.42 33.77
C ILE A 50 -11.22 5.78 35.15
N ARG A 51 -12.37 5.15 35.39
CA ARG A 51 -12.59 4.46 36.66
C ARG A 51 -11.80 3.14 36.70
N PRO A 52 -11.38 2.65 37.89
CA PRO A 52 -10.60 1.41 37.99
C PRO A 52 -11.25 0.19 37.34
N GLN A 53 -12.59 0.10 37.36
CA GLN A 53 -13.31 -1.01 36.72
C GLN A 53 -13.17 -1.00 35.20
N GLU A 54 -13.27 0.19 34.58
CA GLU A 54 -13.12 0.40 33.13
C GLU A 54 -11.65 0.28 32.71
N TYR A 55 -10.72 0.71 33.58
CA TYR A 55 -9.28 0.59 33.33
C TYR A 55 -8.81 -0.87 33.29
N CYS A 56 -9.43 -1.74 34.10
CA CYS A 56 -9.14 -3.18 34.10
C CYS A 56 -9.42 -3.78 32.72
N PHE A 57 -10.59 -3.52 32.15
CA PHE A 57 -10.92 -3.95 30.80
C PHE A 57 -9.98 -3.35 29.75
N HIS A 58 -9.63 -2.06 29.90
CA HIS A 58 -8.72 -1.38 28.97
C HIS A 58 -7.34 -2.05 28.90
N CYS A 59 -6.83 -2.53 30.03
CA CYS A 59 -5.53 -3.20 30.11
C CYS A 59 -5.59 -4.66 29.62
N LEU A 60 -6.73 -5.34 29.76
CA LEU A 60 -6.91 -6.72 29.30
C LEU A 60 -6.92 -6.85 27.77
N ILE A 61 -7.21 -5.75 27.07
CA ILE A 61 -7.27 -5.71 25.60
C ILE A 61 -5.87 -5.82 24.98
N ASP A 62 -4.80 -5.50 25.72
CA ASP A 62 -3.52 -5.23 25.09
C ASP A 62 -2.48 -6.37 25.13
N ARG A 63 -2.10 -6.76 23.90
CA ARG A 63 -0.73 -7.06 23.42
C ARG A 63 0.10 -8.15 24.10
N ALA A 64 -0.22 -9.43 23.88
CA ALA A 64 0.79 -10.49 24.05
C ALA A 64 0.85 -11.61 23.00
N VAL A 65 -0.20 -11.88 22.22
CA VAL A 65 -0.28 -13.18 21.52
C VAL A 65 -0.18 -13.11 19.99
N LYS A 66 -0.15 -11.92 19.37
CA LYS A 66 -0.13 -11.79 17.91
C LYS A 66 1.26 -11.74 17.26
N THR A 67 2.34 -11.62 18.04
CA THR A 67 3.71 -11.47 17.50
C THR A 67 4.40 -12.80 17.18
N ALA A 68 4.15 -13.85 17.98
CA ALA A 68 4.89 -15.12 17.87
C ALA A 68 4.67 -15.84 16.53
N ARG A 69 3.45 -15.79 15.99
CA ARG A 69 3.08 -16.56 14.79
C ARG A 69 3.70 -16.00 13.51
N ILE A 70 3.75 -14.67 13.38
CA ILE A 70 4.29 -14.01 12.18
C ILE A 70 5.81 -14.16 12.12
N GLY A 71 6.51 -14.01 13.25
CA GLY A 71 7.97 -14.09 13.30
C GLY A 71 8.52 -15.48 12.95
N TYR A 72 7.86 -16.55 13.42
CA TYR A 72 8.27 -17.90 13.04
C TYR A 72 8.08 -18.15 11.54
N LEU A 73 6.92 -17.78 10.99
CA LEU A 73 6.64 -17.92 9.56
C LEU A 73 7.66 -17.14 8.72
N GLN A 74 7.95 -15.89 9.09
CA GLN A 74 8.96 -15.07 8.42
C GLN A 74 10.33 -15.75 8.43
N ARG A 75 10.77 -16.31 9.56
CA ARG A 75 12.05 -17.03 9.65
C ARG A 75 12.07 -18.26 8.75
N CYS A 76 10.99 -19.05 8.74
CA CYS A 76 10.87 -20.21 7.87
C CYS A 76 10.99 -19.81 6.39
N LEU A 77 10.25 -18.78 5.96
CA LEU A 77 10.30 -18.31 4.58
C LEU A 77 11.69 -17.76 4.23
N MET A 78 12.26 -16.91 5.08
CA MET A 78 13.55 -16.29 4.81
C MET A 78 14.68 -17.32 4.73
N LYS A 79 14.64 -18.40 5.53
CA LYS A 79 15.65 -19.46 5.47
C LYS A 79 15.57 -20.29 4.18
N HIS A 80 14.37 -20.49 3.61
CA HIS A 80 14.23 -21.20 2.33
C HIS A 80 14.58 -20.29 1.14
N PHE A 81 14.43 -18.97 1.29
CA PHE A 81 14.66 -18.02 0.21
C PHE A 81 16.00 -17.26 0.30
N GLU A 82 16.87 -17.58 1.26
CA GLU A 82 18.16 -16.89 1.43
C GLU A 82 19.12 -17.11 0.25
N GLY A 83 18.99 -18.25 -0.45
CA GLY A 83 19.84 -18.64 -1.57
C GLY A 83 19.36 -18.14 -2.94
N LEU A 84 18.17 -17.52 -3.01
CA LEU A 84 17.60 -17.04 -4.27
C LEU A 84 18.30 -15.76 -4.74
N VAL A 85 18.93 -15.83 -5.91
CA VAL A 85 19.63 -14.70 -6.53
C VAL A 85 19.27 -14.59 -8.00
N VAL A 86 19.14 -13.36 -8.48
CA VAL A 86 19.00 -13.06 -9.92
C VAL A 86 20.38 -13.03 -10.56
N ASN A 87 20.58 -13.88 -11.56
CA ASN A 87 21.84 -13.96 -12.29
C ASN A 87 21.88 -12.95 -13.45
N TYR A 88 23.06 -12.77 -14.05
CA TYR A 88 23.27 -11.82 -15.17
C TYR A 88 22.42 -12.13 -16.42
N ASP A 89 21.98 -13.37 -16.58
CA ASP A 89 21.07 -13.85 -17.62
C ASP A 89 19.58 -13.60 -17.29
N LEU A 90 19.28 -12.83 -16.24
CA LEU A 90 17.93 -12.45 -15.76
C LEU A 90 17.09 -13.60 -15.17
N THR A 91 17.64 -14.82 -15.17
CA THR A 91 17.07 -15.98 -14.51
C THR A 91 17.31 -15.92 -13.00
N VAL A 92 16.41 -16.54 -12.24
CA VAL A 92 16.52 -16.65 -10.78
C VAL A 92 17.01 -18.06 -10.44
N HIS A 93 18.17 -18.13 -9.81
CA HIS A 93 18.79 -19.38 -9.39
C HIS A 93 18.76 -19.54 -7.88
N ASP A 94 18.73 -20.79 -7.42
CA ASP A 94 19.08 -21.15 -6.05
C ASP A 94 20.61 -21.28 -5.89
N SER A 95 21.05 -21.38 -4.64
CA SER A 95 22.43 -21.67 -4.24
C SER A 95 23.04 -22.91 -4.91
N ASP A 96 22.23 -23.93 -5.20
CA ASP A 96 22.62 -25.16 -5.92
C ASP A 96 22.71 -24.99 -7.45
N ARG A 97 22.54 -23.76 -7.97
CA ARG A 97 22.46 -23.40 -9.40
C ARG A 97 21.25 -23.95 -10.15
N SER A 98 20.26 -24.54 -9.46
CA SER A 98 18.97 -24.88 -10.07
C SER A 98 18.25 -23.60 -10.50
N VAL A 99 17.60 -23.64 -11.67
CA VAL A 99 16.79 -22.51 -12.19
C VAL A 99 15.39 -22.62 -11.57
N ILE A 100 14.97 -21.57 -10.86
CA ILE A 100 13.63 -21.49 -10.23
C ILE A 100 12.68 -20.67 -11.10
N GLN A 101 13.15 -19.56 -11.67
CA GLN A 101 12.39 -18.74 -12.62
C GLN A 101 13.29 -18.35 -13.79
N PHE A 102 12.74 -18.37 -15.01
CA PHE A 102 13.47 -17.88 -16.19
C PHE A 102 13.56 -16.35 -16.23
N GLN A 103 12.63 -15.67 -15.58
CA GLN A 103 12.57 -14.21 -15.55
C GLN A 103 12.01 -13.78 -14.19
N TYR A 104 12.73 -12.90 -13.48
CA TYR A 104 12.24 -12.35 -12.21
C TYR A 104 10.87 -11.70 -12.39
N GLY A 105 9.85 -12.16 -11.65
CA GLY A 105 8.50 -11.58 -11.72
C GLY A 105 7.80 -11.73 -13.08
N GLU A 106 8.31 -12.59 -13.98
CA GLU A 106 7.87 -12.75 -15.38
C GLU A 106 8.07 -11.50 -16.27
N ASP A 107 8.58 -10.39 -15.73
CA ASP A 107 8.76 -9.11 -16.43
C ASP A 107 10.16 -8.48 -16.24
N SER A 108 11.01 -9.07 -15.39
CA SER A 108 12.32 -8.56 -14.97
C SER A 108 12.29 -7.17 -14.33
N LEU A 109 11.14 -6.72 -13.83
CA LEU A 109 11.01 -5.38 -13.30
C LEU A 109 11.25 -5.33 -11.80
N ALA A 110 12.06 -4.36 -11.37
CA ALA A 110 12.30 -4.12 -9.95
C ALA A 110 11.12 -3.35 -9.33
N VAL A 111 10.55 -3.89 -8.25
CA VAL A 111 9.32 -3.37 -7.62
C VAL A 111 9.47 -1.91 -7.19
N GLU A 112 10.65 -1.52 -6.70
CA GLU A 112 10.93 -0.15 -6.28
C GLU A 112 10.97 0.88 -7.43
N LYS A 113 11.19 0.43 -8.68
CA LYS A 113 11.23 1.30 -9.86
C LYS A 113 9.88 1.39 -10.57
N CYS A 114 8.95 0.49 -10.28
CA CYS A 114 7.67 0.38 -10.98
C CYS A 114 6.54 1.26 -10.43
N THR A 115 6.78 2.06 -9.40
CA THR A 115 5.72 2.84 -8.74
C THR A 115 4.98 3.76 -9.73
N TYR A 116 5.72 4.39 -10.65
CA TYR A 116 5.17 5.32 -11.64
C TYR A 116 4.73 4.66 -12.96
N LEU A 117 4.95 3.36 -13.13
CA LEU A 117 4.55 2.62 -14.33
C LEU A 117 3.07 2.21 -14.34
N LYS A 118 2.26 2.72 -13.39
CA LYS A 118 0.81 2.50 -13.36
C LYS A 118 0.09 3.61 -14.14
N GLU A 119 -1.02 3.25 -14.78
CA GLU A 119 -1.83 4.15 -15.62
C GLU A 119 -2.22 5.46 -14.92
N GLN A 120 -2.49 5.39 -13.61
CA GLN A 120 -2.84 6.55 -12.77
C GLN A 120 -1.75 7.63 -12.72
N TYR A 121 -0.47 7.25 -12.91
CA TYR A 121 0.68 8.15 -12.81
C TYR A 121 1.26 8.54 -14.19
N TYR A 122 0.65 8.10 -15.28
CA TYR A 122 1.11 8.48 -16.63
C TYR A 122 1.07 9.99 -16.89
N PRO A 123 0.05 10.77 -16.46
CA PRO A 123 0.07 12.22 -16.62
C PRO A 123 1.31 12.86 -15.99
N PHE A 124 1.68 12.41 -14.78
CA PHE A 124 2.88 12.89 -14.08
C PHE A 124 4.18 12.61 -14.86
N LEU A 125 4.29 11.42 -15.48
CA LEU A 125 5.44 11.08 -16.33
C LEU A 125 5.49 11.94 -17.60
N ILE A 126 4.33 12.22 -18.20
CA ILE A 126 4.22 13.05 -19.40
C ILE A 126 4.61 14.50 -19.11
N ASP A 127 4.19 15.04 -17.97
CA ASP A 127 4.51 16.40 -17.55
C ASP A 127 6.01 16.57 -17.30
N ASN A 128 6.66 15.56 -16.70
CA ASN A 128 8.08 15.57 -16.37
C ASN A 128 8.99 14.95 -17.46
N GLN A 129 8.46 14.66 -18.64
CA GLN A 129 9.16 13.94 -19.70
C GLN A 129 10.51 14.57 -20.09
N SER A 130 10.62 15.90 -20.08
CA SER A 130 11.82 16.62 -20.51
C SER A 130 12.98 16.51 -19.52
N ILE A 131 12.69 16.12 -18.27
CA ILE A 131 13.69 15.90 -17.22
C ILE A 131 14.09 14.42 -17.18
N ILE A 132 13.13 13.53 -17.39
CA ILE A 132 13.32 12.07 -17.32
C ILE A 132 14.10 11.56 -18.54
N LEU A 133 13.79 12.07 -19.73
CA LEU A 133 14.45 11.66 -20.96
C LEU A 133 15.51 12.71 -21.33
N GLY A 134 16.78 12.38 -21.11
CA GLY A 134 17.87 13.14 -21.72
C GLY A 134 17.70 13.15 -23.25
N GLN A 135 18.06 14.26 -23.92
CA GLN A 135 17.90 14.41 -25.38
C GLN A 135 18.51 13.23 -26.17
N ASP A 136 19.61 12.67 -25.66
CA ASP A 136 20.37 11.58 -26.27
C ASP A 136 19.88 10.18 -25.87
N GLU A 137 19.06 10.05 -24.83
CA GLU A 137 18.57 8.76 -24.34
C GLU A 137 17.31 8.30 -25.08
N TYR A 138 16.49 9.25 -25.54
CA TYR A 138 15.29 8.93 -26.32
C TYR A 138 15.63 8.18 -27.61
N SER A 139 16.67 8.61 -28.34
CA SER A 139 17.14 7.92 -29.56
C SER A 139 17.66 6.53 -29.24
N ARG A 140 18.46 6.38 -28.18
CA ARG A 140 18.99 5.09 -27.72
C ARG A 140 17.89 4.10 -27.32
N ILE A 141 16.86 4.55 -26.60
CA ILE A 141 15.74 3.69 -26.20
C ILE A 141 14.93 3.24 -27.42
N VAL A 142 14.72 4.13 -28.40
CA VAL A 142 14.02 3.79 -29.66
C VAL A 142 14.83 2.80 -30.52
N ASP A 143 16.16 2.85 -30.43
CA ASP A 143 17.05 1.92 -31.10
C ASP A 143 17.07 0.55 -30.40
N ILE A 144 17.15 0.51 -29.06
CA ILE A 144 17.18 -0.71 -28.23
C ILE A 144 15.82 -1.43 -28.23
N CYS A 145 14.71 -0.70 -28.11
CA CYS A 145 13.34 -1.24 -28.14
C CYS A 145 12.93 -1.71 -29.57
N GLY A 146 13.80 -1.49 -30.56
CA GLY A 146 13.54 -1.74 -31.96
C GLY A 146 13.60 -3.20 -32.39
N SER A 147 12.65 -4.04 -31.96
CA SER A 147 12.20 -5.15 -32.80
C SER A 147 11.25 -4.61 -33.87
N THR A 148 11.56 -4.89 -35.13
CA THR A 148 11.19 -4.15 -36.36
C THR A 148 9.69 -4.12 -36.71
N LYS A 149 8.77 -4.62 -35.87
CA LYS A 149 7.33 -4.68 -36.17
C LYS A 149 6.46 -3.60 -35.49
N GLU A 150 6.87 -3.03 -34.36
CA GLU A 150 6.02 -2.10 -33.58
C GLU A 150 6.31 -0.60 -33.81
N LYS A 151 7.35 -0.27 -34.59
CA LYS A 151 7.75 1.14 -34.85
C LYS A 151 6.67 1.93 -35.61
N GLN A 152 5.92 1.29 -36.52
CA GLN A 152 4.94 1.94 -37.39
C GLN A 152 3.73 2.58 -36.67
N PRO A 153 3.01 1.89 -35.76
CA PRO A 153 1.91 2.49 -35.02
C PRO A 153 2.38 3.63 -34.11
N ILE A 154 3.51 3.45 -33.42
CA ILE A 154 4.07 4.45 -32.49
C ILE A 154 4.40 5.76 -33.24
N ILE A 155 5.07 5.69 -34.38
CA ILE A 155 5.38 6.86 -35.22
C ILE A 155 4.10 7.55 -35.72
N LYS A 156 3.06 6.79 -36.09
CA LYS A 156 1.76 7.36 -36.49
C LYS A 156 1.09 8.10 -35.33
N THR A 157 1.14 7.54 -34.13
CA THR A 157 0.60 8.16 -32.92
C THR A 157 1.37 9.43 -32.57
N PHE A 158 2.71 9.43 -32.62
CA PHE A 158 3.52 10.63 -32.43
C PHE A 158 3.22 11.72 -33.47
N LYS A 159 3.02 11.36 -34.75
CA LYS A 159 2.59 12.33 -35.78
C LYS A 159 1.23 12.92 -35.49
N LYS A 160 0.26 12.11 -35.03
CA LYS A 160 -1.07 12.59 -34.60
C LYS A 160 -0.98 13.52 -33.39
N ILE A 161 -0.19 13.17 -32.37
CA ILE A 161 0.03 14.00 -31.18
C ILE A 161 0.69 15.33 -31.56
N ARG A 162 1.69 15.32 -32.46
CA ARG A 162 2.34 16.55 -32.94
C ARG A 162 1.39 17.44 -33.74
N ALA A 163 0.58 16.85 -34.63
CA ALA A 163 -0.44 17.58 -35.39
C ALA A 163 -1.52 18.18 -34.47
N TRP A 164 -1.95 17.43 -33.45
CA TRP A 164 -2.89 17.90 -32.44
C TRP A 164 -2.32 19.04 -31.60
N ARG A 165 -1.08 18.90 -31.08
CA ARG A 165 -0.40 19.97 -30.32
C ARG A 165 -0.24 21.26 -31.15
N LYS A 166 0.05 21.14 -32.45
CA LYS A 166 0.13 22.31 -33.34
C LYS A 166 -1.24 22.98 -33.47
N LYS A 167 -2.29 22.21 -33.75
CA LYS A 167 -3.67 22.70 -33.84
C LYS A 167 -4.15 23.36 -32.53
N THR A 168 -3.83 22.80 -31.38
CA THR A 168 -4.22 23.37 -30.06
C THR A 168 -3.44 24.64 -29.73
N ARG A 169 -2.17 24.74 -30.14
CA ARG A 169 -1.37 25.96 -29.99
C ARG A 169 -1.86 27.07 -30.92
N ASP A 170 -2.17 26.73 -32.16
CA ASP A 170 -2.77 27.64 -33.14
C ASP A 170 -4.19 28.12 -32.72
N LEU A 171 -4.91 27.34 -31.90
CA LEU A 171 -6.21 27.75 -31.31
C LEU A 171 -6.03 28.71 -30.13
N ALA A 172 -5.02 28.49 -29.26
CA ALA A 172 -4.70 29.40 -28.17
C ALA A 172 -4.17 30.76 -28.66
N ASP A 173 -3.40 30.77 -29.76
CA ASP A 173 -2.91 32.01 -30.38
C ASP A 173 -4.03 32.76 -31.14
N ASN A 174 -5.10 32.07 -31.58
CA ASN A 174 -6.28 32.70 -32.18
C ASN A 174 -7.26 33.26 -31.14
N GLU A 175 -7.45 32.62 -29.98
CA GLU A 175 -8.29 33.17 -28.90
C GLU A 175 -7.69 34.44 -28.28
N ASN A 176 -6.35 34.58 -28.28
CA ASN A 176 -5.68 35.80 -27.83
C ASN A 176 -5.71 36.95 -28.86
N ASN A 177 -5.94 36.66 -30.16
CA ASN A 177 -6.09 37.68 -31.21
C ASN A 177 -7.56 38.07 -31.50
N LEU A 178 -8.52 37.45 -30.81
CA LEU A 178 -9.95 37.77 -30.88
C LEU A 178 -10.43 38.62 -29.69
N ASN A 179 -9.55 38.90 -28.73
CA ASN A 179 -9.83 39.69 -27.52
C ASN A 179 -9.07 41.04 -27.48
N ASP A 180 -8.47 41.48 -28.60
CA ASP A 180 -7.94 42.84 -28.82
C ASP A 180 -8.82 43.63 -29.81
#